data_AF-A0A925Q1E1-F1
#
_entry.id   AF-A0A925Q1E1-F1
#
_cell.length_a   1.000
_cell.length_b   1.000
_cell.length_c   1.000
_cell.angle_alpha   90.00
_cell.angle_beta   90.00
_cell.angle_gamma   90.00
#
_symmetry.space_group_name_H-M   'P 1'
#
loop_
_entity.id
_entity.type
_entity.pdbx_description
1 polymer ?
#
loop_
_entity_poly.entity_id
_entity_poly.type
_entity_poly.pdbx_seq_one_letter_code
_entity_poly.pdbx_strand_id
1 'polypeptide(L)'
;MNALSRWRALFLAPLTLSAAIVHGASLEKAIEAMQAGRTQDAEREFRALVQAPSADPAARQAAAHAYFYLGAMEQAAAEGQENAAAKLRTGRQYYESALAIDPRMGGALNNLARTQLQLGATQKALRTIDRALALKDGRDALYLATRADITEKSGDAKVASAASAEALMAAPPDPARRESFMRLALVGDPASLVSTVDELLKRGESLAAQSIILSSLANAGVRREQLFERLADALAAQNYDPRNFADSPTGRAVATLREDAKLGVAARELLALHSTPSGSPWDYRWWIRGFNDHGPSKPDSPAPRLQHLAGSLGRWFKDRGTEREVALAVPYVEIAFALSGDSIEPRAFLELATVYSATGRRDKLLQLSNEYTLPLFHGKREAYRRAESTGDYRGIYDFHMALGAIYGYLEQWTDRGGGEQPTSAIFQLQRARWAARKINENLPADSKQRVIVPAAAIQLLATAYERTNRTDDSLKLRIDAANERVGKSPKLAYEVLMSGKQPVDVSRASPAVRADFEKAQANVKRRTL
;
A
#
# COMPACT_ATOMS: atom_id res chain seq x y z
N MET A 1 -10.14 12.33 28.82
CA MET A 1 -9.67 10.93 28.97
C MET A 1 -10.12 10.40 30.32
N ASN A 2 -10.90 9.31 30.36
CA ASN A 2 -11.30 8.66 31.63
C ASN A 2 -10.11 7.92 32.27
N ALA A 3 -10.19 7.57 33.56
CA ALA A 3 -9.12 6.87 34.27
C ALA A 3 -8.65 5.58 33.53
N LEU A 4 -9.58 4.74 33.06
CA LEU A 4 -9.29 3.50 32.29
C LEU A 4 -8.43 3.72 31.03
N SER A 5 -8.66 4.81 30.30
CA SER A 5 -7.87 5.15 29.12
C SER A 5 -6.43 5.57 29.45
N ARG A 6 -6.20 6.08 30.67
CA ARG A 6 -4.86 6.44 31.18
C ARG A 6 -4.07 5.22 31.64
N TRP A 7 -4.75 4.24 32.25
CA TRP A 7 -4.15 2.95 32.60
C TRP A 7 -3.62 2.26 31.34
N ARG A 8 -4.41 2.13 30.27
CA ARG A 8 -3.99 1.43 29.04
C ARG A 8 -2.70 1.96 28.39
N ALA A 9 -2.36 3.23 28.54
CA ALA A 9 -1.14 3.82 27.97
C ALA A 9 0.15 3.39 28.71
N LEU A 10 0.06 2.96 29.97
CA LEU A 10 1.20 2.53 30.80
C LEU A 10 1.46 1.01 30.75
N PHE A 11 0.55 0.20 30.17
CA PHE A 11 0.54 -1.27 30.29
C PHE A 11 0.63 -2.04 28.97
N LEU A 12 1.40 -1.58 27.98
CA LEU A 12 1.68 -2.36 26.76
C LEU A 12 2.62 -3.57 27.06
N ALA A 13 2.04 -4.63 27.62
CA ALA A 13 2.60 -5.98 27.62
C ALA A 13 1.49 -6.97 27.22
N PRO A 14 1.64 -7.75 26.13
CA PRO A 14 0.76 -8.87 25.87
C PRO A 14 1.02 -9.95 26.93
N LEU A 15 -0.03 -10.36 27.64
CA LEU A 15 -0.01 -11.50 28.55
C LEU A 15 -0.32 -12.76 27.76
N THR A 16 0.68 -13.64 27.62
CA THR A 16 0.44 -15.08 27.54
C THR A 16 1.31 -15.73 28.60
N LEU A 17 0.76 -15.91 29.81
CA LEU A 17 1.35 -16.80 30.80
C LEU A 17 0.55 -18.10 30.78
N SER A 18 1.24 -19.20 30.48
CA SER A 18 0.75 -20.54 30.81
C SER A 18 1.11 -20.86 32.25
N ALA A 19 0.23 -21.64 32.89
CA ALA A 19 0.01 -21.74 34.32
C ALA A 19 1.21 -22.15 35.19
N ALA A 20 1.39 -21.46 36.32
CA ALA A 20 2.06 -21.95 37.53
C ALA A 20 1.18 -21.62 38.76
N ILE A 21 0.79 -22.64 39.51
CA ILE A 21 -0.58 -22.84 40.03
C ILE A 21 -0.90 -22.11 41.36
N VAL A 22 0.00 -21.33 41.96
CA VAL A 22 -0.33 -20.57 43.20
C VAL A 22 0.06 -19.09 43.12
N HIS A 23 1.31 -18.77 42.78
CA HIS A 23 1.75 -17.38 42.64
C HIS A 23 1.22 -16.70 41.37
N GLY A 24 0.94 -17.49 40.31
CA GLY A 24 0.25 -17.01 39.11
C GLY A 24 -1.17 -16.52 39.42
N ALA A 25 -1.92 -17.27 40.23
CA ALA A 25 -3.29 -16.93 40.61
C ALA A 25 -3.39 -15.62 41.41
N SER A 26 -2.44 -15.35 42.32
CA SER A 26 -2.41 -14.10 43.08
C SER A 26 -2.06 -12.88 42.21
N LEU A 27 -1.14 -13.02 41.26
CA LEU A 27 -0.83 -11.96 40.29
C LEU A 27 -2.00 -11.71 39.34
N GLU A 28 -2.64 -12.77 38.85
CA GLU A 28 -3.84 -12.69 38.02
C GLU A 28 -4.97 -11.94 38.74
N LYS A 29 -5.26 -12.31 39.99
CA LYS A 29 -6.24 -11.62 40.83
C LYS A 29 -5.95 -10.12 40.98
N ALA A 30 -4.69 -9.75 41.18
CA ALA A 30 -4.28 -8.35 41.27
C ALA A 30 -4.50 -7.60 39.94
N ILE A 31 -4.15 -8.22 38.81
CA ILE A 31 -4.36 -7.69 37.46
C ILE A 31 -5.86 -7.57 37.15
N GLU A 32 -6.68 -8.55 37.51
CA GLU A 32 -8.13 -8.52 37.35
C GLU A 32 -8.77 -7.38 38.14
N ALA A 33 -8.37 -7.20 39.41
CA ALA A 33 -8.82 -6.08 40.22
C ALA A 33 -8.47 -4.73 39.57
N MET A 34 -7.26 -4.62 39.00
CA MET A 34 -6.82 -3.43 38.28
C MET A 34 -7.65 -3.20 37.01
N GLN A 35 -7.89 -4.23 36.20
CA GLN A 35 -8.69 -4.15 34.98
C GLN A 35 -10.15 -3.80 35.27
N ALA A 36 -10.68 -4.24 36.40
CA ALA A 36 -12.02 -3.90 36.90
C ALA A 36 -12.10 -2.50 37.56
N GLY A 37 -11.00 -1.74 37.60
CA GLY A 37 -10.96 -0.42 38.21
C GLY A 37 -10.96 -0.42 39.74
N ARG A 38 -10.80 -1.59 40.39
CA ARG A 38 -10.69 -1.73 41.85
C ARG A 38 -9.26 -1.46 42.29
N THR A 39 -8.82 -0.21 42.19
CA THR A 39 -7.41 0.20 42.39
C THR A 39 -6.87 -0.14 43.78
N GLN A 40 -7.67 0.03 44.84
CA GLN A 40 -7.25 -0.31 46.21
C GLN A 40 -7.05 -1.82 46.42
N ASP A 41 -7.92 -2.63 45.81
CA ASP A 41 -7.78 -4.09 45.86
C ASP A 41 -6.53 -4.53 45.10
N ALA A 42 -6.33 -4.01 43.89
CA ALA A 42 -5.14 -4.30 43.10
C ALA A 42 -3.85 -3.93 43.86
N GLU A 43 -3.80 -2.73 44.46
CA GLU A 43 -2.63 -2.30 45.22
C GLU A 43 -2.33 -3.23 46.40
N ARG A 44 -3.37 -3.62 47.15
CA ARG A 44 -3.23 -4.54 48.29
C ARG A 44 -2.65 -5.88 47.84
N GLU A 45 -3.17 -6.45 46.76
CA GLU A 45 -2.70 -7.73 46.22
C GLU A 45 -1.27 -7.63 45.67
N PHE A 46 -0.92 -6.55 44.95
CA PHE A 46 0.46 -6.32 44.50
C PHE A 46 1.44 -6.12 45.67
N ARG A 47 1.04 -5.40 46.73
CA ARG A 47 1.86 -5.23 47.94
C ARG A 47 2.11 -6.55 48.66
N ALA A 48 1.11 -7.43 48.74
CA ALA A 48 1.27 -8.75 49.34
C ALA A 48 2.32 -9.59 48.60
N LEU A 49 2.36 -9.50 47.27
CA LEU A 49 3.32 -10.22 46.43
C LEU A 49 4.78 -9.77 46.61
N VAL A 50 5.02 -8.53 47.05
CA VAL A 50 6.38 -7.99 47.23
C VAL A 50 6.88 -8.03 48.67
N GLN A 51 5.99 -8.23 49.65
CA GLN A 51 6.31 -8.27 51.08
C GLN A 51 6.89 -9.62 51.56
N ALA A 52 6.75 -10.69 50.77
CA ALA A 52 7.27 -12.01 51.11
C ALA A 52 8.38 -12.43 50.11
N PRO A 53 9.66 -12.12 50.39
CA PRO A 53 10.77 -12.58 49.57
C PRO A 53 10.77 -14.10 49.49
N SER A 54 10.73 -14.64 48.27
CA SER A 54 10.72 -16.07 48.02
C SER A 54 11.95 -16.49 47.23
N ALA A 55 12.50 -17.67 47.56
CA ALA A 55 13.56 -18.28 46.75
C ALA A 55 13.00 -18.88 45.44
N ASP A 56 11.70 -19.18 45.40
CA ASP A 56 11.02 -19.73 44.23
C ASP A 56 11.14 -18.76 43.03
N PRO A 57 11.72 -19.20 41.90
CA PRO A 57 11.81 -18.37 40.69
C PRO A 57 10.46 -17.84 40.21
N ALA A 58 9.38 -18.61 40.31
CA ALA A 58 8.06 -18.16 39.86
C ALA A 58 7.51 -17.05 40.75
N ALA A 59 7.63 -17.21 42.07
CA ALA A 59 7.29 -16.16 43.04
C ALA A 59 8.14 -14.89 42.86
N ARG A 60 9.45 -15.02 42.56
CA ARG A 60 10.30 -13.85 42.23
C ARG A 60 9.84 -13.14 40.97
N GLN A 61 9.48 -13.88 39.92
CA GLN A 61 8.95 -13.26 38.70
C GLN A 61 7.60 -12.55 38.96
N ALA A 62 6.71 -13.15 39.75
CA ALA A 62 5.46 -12.53 40.15
C ALA A 62 5.70 -11.24 40.96
N ALA A 63 6.69 -11.24 41.87
CA ALA A 63 7.10 -10.05 42.60
C ALA A 63 7.68 -8.96 41.69
N ALA A 64 8.47 -9.33 40.67
CA ALA A 64 8.98 -8.37 39.68
C ALA A 64 7.84 -7.67 38.92
N HIS A 65 6.83 -8.43 38.49
CA HIS A 65 5.64 -7.86 37.87
C HIS A 65 4.84 -7.00 38.85
N ALA A 66 4.67 -7.43 40.10
CA ALA A 66 3.98 -6.65 41.12
C ALA A 66 4.69 -5.30 41.39
N TYR A 67 6.02 -5.29 41.49
CA TYR A 67 6.81 -4.07 41.55
C TYR A 67 6.58 -3.18 40.32
N PHE A 68 6.59 -3.73 39.12
CA PHE A 68 6.28 -2.97 37.90
C PHE A 68 4.89 -2.31 37.95
N TYR A 69 3.86 -3.04 38.37
CA TYR A 69 2.50 -2.50 38.49
C TYR A 69 2.40 -1.43 39.57
N LEU A 70 2.96 -1.66 40.76
CA LEU A 70 3.02 -0.65 41.84
C LEU A 70 3.72 0.63 41.36
N GLY A 71 4.83 0.50 40.61
CA GLY A 71 5.51 1.63 40.01
C GLY A 71 4.60 2.44 39.07
N ALA A 72 3.83 1.75 38.23
CA ALA A 72 2.89 2.38 37.30
C ALA A 72 1.71 3.05 38.02
N MET A 73 1.23 2.46 39.12
CA MET A 73 0.20 3.05 39.97
C MET A 73 0.69 4.37 40.59
N GLU A 74 1.90 4.38 41.15
CA GLU A 74 2.49 5.60 41.73
C GLU A 74 2.74 6.67 40.68
N GLN A 75 3.25 6.29 39.50
CA GLN A 75 3.46 7.21 38.39
C GLN A 75 2.14 7.84 37.92
N ALA A 76 1.09 7.05 37.75
CA ALA A 76 -0.24 7.55 37.38
C ALA A 76 -0.83 8.47 38.46
N ALA A 77 -0.62 8.13 39.74
CA ALA A 77 -1.12 8.90 40.86
C ALA A 77 -0.38 10.24 41.06
N ALA A 78 0.77 10.45 40.42
CA ALA A 78 1.51 11.71 40.47
C ALA A 78 0.89 12.83 39.60
N GLU A 79 0.02 12.50 38.63
CA GLU A 79 -0.58 13.49 37.74
C GLU A 79 -1.52 14.46 38.50
N GLY A 80 -1.16 15.75 38.52
CA GLY A 80 -2.02 16.82 39.07
C GLY A 80 -2.10 16.90 40.59
N GLN A 81 -1.16 16.26 41.31
CA GLN A 81 -1.11 16.32 42.78
C GLN A 81 0.07 17.16 43.28
N GLU A 82 -0.10 17.86 44.41
CA GLU A 82 0.97 18.64 45.06
C GLU A 82 2.17 17.76 45.47
N ASN A 83 1.94 16.48 45.74
CA ASN A 83 2.98 15.51 46.11
C ASN A 83 3.55 14.69 44.93
N ALA A 84 3.38 15.15 43.69
CA ALA A 84 3.80 14.45 42.47
C ALA A 84 5.25 13.94 42.54
N ALA A 85 6.18 14.78 43.00
CA ALA A 85 7.60 14.41 43.08
C ALA A 85 7.87 13.26 44.07
N ALA A 86 7.12 13.16 45.16
CA ALA A 86 7.26 12.06 46.11
C ALA A 86 6.77 10.75 45.49
N LYS A 87 5.60 10.76 44.84
CA LYS A 87 5.05 9.59 44.14
C LYS A 87 5.94 9.10 43.02
N LEU A 88 6.48 10.02 42.21
CA LEU A 88 7.45 9.66 41.16
C LEU A 88 8.73 9.03 41.74
N ARG A 89 9.20 9.45 42.92
CA ARG A 89 10.35 8.79 43.58
C ARG A 89 10.01 7.38 44.05
N THR A 90 8.81 7.18 44.60
CA THR A 90 8.32 5.85 44.98
C THR A 90 8.18 4.95 43.75
N GLY A 91 7.56 5.45 42.67
CA GLY A 91 7.42 4.72 41.42
C GLY A 91 8.77 4.32 40.82
N ARG A 92 9.76 5.24 40.85
CA ARG A 92 11.14 4.95 40.46
C ARG A 92 11.74 3.78 41.26
N GLN A 93 11.59 3.78 42.58
CA GLN A 93 12.10 2.71 43.44
C GLN A 93 11.46 1.37 43.07
N TYR A 94 10.15 1.35 42.84
CA TYR A 94 9.46 0.13 42.41
C TYR A 94 9.97 -0.38 41.06
N TYR A 95 10.19 0.48 40.07
CA TYR A 95 10.80 0.04 38.80
C TYR A 95 12.24 -0.46 38.98
N GLU A 96 13.04 0.18 39.83
CA GLU A 96 14.39 -0.28 40.16
C GLU A 96 14.37 -1.66 40.85
N SER A 97 13.41 -1.91 41.75
CA SER A 97 13.18 -3.23 42.37
C SER A 97 12.74 -4.29 41.36
N ALA A 98 11.84 -3.96 40.43
CA ALA A 98 11.46 -4.88 39.36
C ALA A 98 12.67 -5.28 38.51
N LEU A 99 13.51 -4.30 38.13
CA LEU A 99 14.69 -4.51 37.30
C LEU A 99 15.86 -5.21 38.03
N ALA A 100 15.89 -5.17 39.36
CA ALA A 100 16.83 -5.96 40.15
C ALA A 100 16.51 -7.45 40.10
N ILE A 101 15.24 -7.82 39.92
CA ILE A 101 14.79 -9.21 39.77
C ILE A 101 14.86 -9.64 38.30
N ASP A 102 14.33 -8.82 37.39
CA ASP A 102 14.32 -9.07 35.95
C ASP A 102 14.92 -7.87 35.18
N PRO A 103 16.24 -7.90 34.90
CA PRO A 103 16.92 -6.83 34.16
C PRO A 103 16.45 -6.68 32.70
N ARG A 104 15.69 -7.64 32.16
CA ARG A 104 15.20 -7.68 30.77
C ARG A 104 13.74 -7.24 30.66
N MET A 105 13.15 -6.71 31.73
CA MET A 105 11.80 -6.17 31.72
C MET A 105 11.76 -4.81 31.00
N GLY A 106 11.66 -4.83 29.67
CA GLY A 106 11.69 -3.61 28.85
C GLY A 106 10.60 -2.59 29.19
N GLY A 107 9.42 -3.04 29.60
CA GLY A 107 8.35 -2.15 30.11
C GLY A 107 8.76 -1.38 31.37
N ALA A 108 9.48 -2.02 32.30
CA ALA A 108 10.00 -1.36 33.50
C ALA A 108 11.12 -0.38 33.16
N LEU A 109 12.02 -0.70 32.22
CA LEU A 109 13.02 0.25 31.71
C LEU A 109 12.36 1.48 31.09
N ASN A 110 11.35 1.29 30.23
CA ASN A 110 10.62 2.39 29.61
C ASN A 110 9.95 3.31 30.64
N ASN A 111 9.23 2.74 31.61
CA ASN A 111 8.52 3.54 32.61
C ASN A 111 9.49 4.19 33.62
N LEU A 112 10.61 3.53 33.93
CA LEU A 112 11.71 4.12 34.68
C LEU A 112 12.29 5.34 33.95
N ALA A 113 12.54 5.24 32.63
CA ALA A 113 13.05 6.35 31.84
C ALA A 113 12.07 7.54 31.84
N ARG A 114 10.77 7.30 31.65
CA ARG A 114 9.71 8.34 31.75
C ARG A 114 9.67 8.98 33.13
N THR A 115 9.76 8.18 34.20
CA THR A 115 9.77 8.67 35.59
C THR A 115 11.02 9.50 35.87
N GLN A 116 12.19 9.08 35.37
CA GLN A 116 13.43 9.83 35.46
C GLN A 116 13.33 11.16 34.71
N LEU A 117 12.70 11.19 33.54
CA LEU A 117 12.42 12.42 32.79
C LEU A 117 11.53 13.38 33.58
N GLN A 118 10.43 12.89 34.16
CA GLN A 118 9.50 13.69 34.98
C GLN A 118 10.17 14.27 36.22
N LEU A 119 11.18 13.57 36.76
CA LEU A 119 12.02 14.04 37.86
C LEU A 119 13.20 14.95 37.43
N GLY A 120 13.30 15.30 36.14
CA GLY A 120 14.37 16.15 35.59
C GLY A 120 15.72 15.45 35.38
N ALA A 121 15.79 14.13 35.52
CA ALA A 121 17.01 13.34 35.36
C ALA A 121 17.23 12.86 33.91
N THR A 122 17.20 13.80 32.95
CA THR A 122 17.18 13.53 31.50
C THR A 122 18.30 12.61 31.01
N GLN A 123 19.54 12.81 31.47
CA GLN A 123 20.68 11.96 31.06
C GLN A 123 20.59 10.52 31.58
N LYS A 124 19.96 10.32 32.75
CA LYS A 124 19.69 8.96 33.26
C LYS A 124 18.56 8.32 32.44
N ALA A 125 17.53 9.10 32.11
CA ALA A 125 16.42 8.63 31.27
C ALA A 125 16.91 8.13 29.90
N LEU A 126 17.81 8.86 29.24
CA LEU A 126 18.41 8.43 27.96
C LEU A 126 19.12 7.07 28.09
N ARG A 127 20.02 6.92 29.07
CA ARG A 127 20.70 5.63 29.29
C ARG A 127 19.73 4.50 29.60
N THR A 128 18.67 4.78 30.35
CA THR A 128 17.65 3.78 30.68
C THR A 128 16.85 3.37 29.45
N ILE A 129 16.44 4.31 28.59
CA ILE A 129 15.66 3.98 27.38
C ILE A 129 16.52 3.28 26.33
N ASP A 130 17.80 3.63 26.22
CA ASP A 130 18.75 2.94 25.33
C ASP A 130 18.92 1.47 25.75
N ARG A 131 18.90 1.17 27.05
CA ARG A 131 18.85 -0.22 27.55
C ARG A 131 17.58 -0.95 27.13
N ALA A 132 16.41 -0.28 27.13
CA ALA A 132 15.17 -0.90 26.67
C ALA A 132 15.23 -1.24 25.17
N LEU A 133 15.73 -0.31 24.35
CA LEU A 133 15.92 -0.50 22.90
C LEU A 133 16.92 -1.61 22.56
N ALA A 134 17.90 -1.87 23.42
CA ALA A 134 18.86 -2.95 23.25
C ALA A 134 18.26 -4.35 23.48
N LEU A 135 17.11 -4.45 24.16
CA LEU A 135 16.48 -5.75 24.44
C LEU A 135 15.84 -6.40 23.21
N LYS A 136 15.45 -5.61 22.21
CA LYS A 136 14.77 -6.09 20.99
C LYS A 136 13.59 -7.01 21.29
N ASP A 137 12.75 -6.59 22.22
CA ASP A 137 11.61 -7.37 22.72
C ASP A 137 10.29 -7.14 21.94
N GLY A 138 10.39 -6.52 20.75
CA GLY A 138 9.26 -6.22 19.88
C GLY A 138 8.50 -4.93 20.21
N ARG A 139 8.92 -4.16 21.23
CA ARG A 139 8.30 -2.88 21.61
C ARG A 139 9.13 -1.65 21.20
N ASP A 140 10.02 -1.80 20.24
CA ASP A 140 10.92 -0.74 19.75
C ASP A 140 10.16 0.57 19.44
N ALA A 141 8.97 0.50 18.81
CA ALA A 141 8.17 1.69 18.51
C ALA A 141 7.76 2.50 19.75
N LEU A 142 7.42 1.82 20.85
CA LEU A 142 7.08 2.45 22.13
C LEU A 142 8.32 3.10 22.75
N TYR A 143 9.45 2.40 22.73
CA TYR A 143 10.69 2.89 23.33
C TYR A 143 11.28 4.07 22.55
N LEU A 144 11.20 4.04 21.22
CA LEU A 144 11.60 5.15 20.35
C LEU A 144 10.73 6.39 20.58
N ALA A 145 9.43 6.22 20.80
CA ALA A 145 8.55 7.33 21.16
C ALA A 145 8.95 7.97 22.50
N THR A 146 9.21 7.15 23.54
CA THR A 146 9.74 7.66 24.81
C THR A 146 11.10 8.34 24.64
N ARG A 147 11.98 7.80 23.79
CA ARG A 147 13.27 8.41 23.49
C ARG A 147 13.10 9.79 22.85
N ALA A 148 12.16 9.95 21.92
CA ALA A 148 11.82 11.24 21.31
C ALA A 148 11.35 12.27 22.35
N ASP A 149 10.49 11.87 23.30
CA ASP A 149 10.05 12.76 24.40
C ASP A 149 11.22 13.19 25.30
N ILE A 150 12.14 12.27 25.60
CA ILE A 150 13.32 12.56 26.42
C ILE A 150 14.26 13.53 25.69
N THR A 151 14.53 13.31 24.40
CA THR A 151 15.44 14.13 23.61
C THR A 151 14.86 15.52 23.33
N GLU A 152 13.55 15.61 23.13
CA GLU A 152 12.84 16.89 23.06
C GLU A 152 13.08 17.71 24.33
N LYS A 153 12.91 17.09 25.51
CA LYS A 153 13.12 17.78 26.78
C LYS A 153 14.58 18.18 27.02
N SER A 154 15.54 17.47 26.45
CA SER A 154 16.95 17.89 26.47
C SER A 154 17.28 19.08 25.57
N GLY A 155 16.34 19.51 24.70
CA GLY A 155 16.51 20.64 23.80
C GLY A 155 17.15 20.30 22.45
N ASP A 156 17.41 19.01 22.17
CA ASP A 156 17.92 18.58 20.87
C ASP A 156 16.75 18.23 19.95
N ALA A 157 16.16 19.27 19.36
CA ALA A 157 14.99 19.13 18.48
C ALA A 157 15.29 18.25 17.26
N LYS A 158 16.53 18.28 16.73
CA LYS A 158 16.92 17.47 15.58
C LYS A 158 16.96 15.99 15.91
N VAL A 159 17.54 15.63 17.06
CA VAL A 159 17.55 14.23 17.54
C VAL A 159 16.15 13.77 17.93
N ALA A 160 15.32 14.65 18.50
CA ALA A 160 13.92 14.35 18.78
C ALA A 160 13.11 14.06 17.51
N SER A 161 13.27 14.90 16.48
CA SER A 161 12.71 14.69 15.14
C SER A 161 13.11 13.31 14.58
N ALA A 162 14.41 12.99 14.57
CA ALA A 162 14.90 11.70 14.09
C ALA A 162 14.31 10.50 14.88
N ALA A 163 14.31 10.56 16.21
CA ALA A 163 13.75 9.50 17.05
C ALA A 163 12.24 9.31 16.81
N SER A 164 11.49 10.40 16.60
CA SER A 164 10.06 10.33 16.31
C SER A 164 9.76 9.74 14.92
N ALA A 165 10.61 10.00 13.93
CA ALA A 165 10.52 9.39 12.60
C ALA A 165 10.77 7.88 12.68
N GLU A 166 11.79 7.45 13.44
CA GLU A 166 12.06 6.04 13.70
C GLU A 166 10.88 5.36 14.41
N ALA A 167 10.30 6.02 15.43
CA ALA A 167 9.13 5.50 16.14
C ALA A 167 7.92 5.33 15.22
N LEU A 168 7.69 6.28 14.31
CA LEU A 168 6.63 6.21 13.30
C LEU A 168 6.83 5.01 12.36
N MET A 169 8.08 4.68 12.02
CA MET A 169 8.44 3.59 11.12
C MET A 169 8.54 2.22 11.80
N ALA A 170 8.68 2.14 13.12
CA ALA A 170 8.88 0.88 13.82
C ALA A 170 7.61 0.02 13.97
N ALA A 171 6.42 0.58 13.72
CA ALA A 171 5.13 -0.12 13.75
C ALA A 171 4.13 0.57 12.83
N PRO A 172 3.02 -0.09 12.39
CA PRO A 172 2.01 0.54 11.54
C PRO A 172 1.58 1.91 12.08
N PRO A 173 1.66 2.99 11.30
CA PRO A 173 1.54 4.36 11.81
C PRO A 173 0.16 4.62 12.43
N ASP A 174 0.15 5.04 13.70
CA ASP A 174 -1.06 5.47 14.41
C ASP A 174 -1.17 7.01 14.45
N PRO A 175 -2.33 7.59 14.81
CA PRO A 175 -2.50 9.04 14.90
C PRO A 175 -1.52 9.73 15.87
N ALA A 176 -1.23 9.13 17.02
CA ALA A 176 -0.41 9.76 18.06
C ALA A 176 1.06 9.86 17.66
N ARG A 177 1.62 8.80 17.05
CA ARG A 177 3.00 8.83 16.53
C ARG A 177 3.14 9.78 15.35
N ARG A 178 2.12 9.88 14.47
CA ARG A 178 2.12 10.88 13.39
C ARG A 178 2.11 12.30 13.93
N GLU A 179 1.26 12.59 14.91
CA GLU A 179 1.19 13.91 15.55
C GLU A 179 2.52 14.26 16.22
N SER A 180 3.10 13.33 16.99
CA SER A 180 4.41 13.52 17.63
C SER A 180 5.52 13.78 16.59
N PHE A 181 5.59 12.97 15.54
CA PHE A 181 6.54 13.17 14.45
C PHE A 181 6.38 14.53 13.78
N MET A 182 5.17 14.92 13.39
CA MET A 182 4.94 16.21 12.72
C MET A 182 5.37 17.37 13.61
N ARG A 183 4.95 17.37 14.87
CA ARG A 183 5.28 18.41 15.84
C ARG A 183 6.80 18.56 16.02
N LEU A 184 7.53 17.44 16.13
CA LEU A 184 8.99 17.45 16.32
C LEU A 184 9.75 17.77 15.03
N ALA A 185 9.29 17.26 13.88
CA ALA A 185 9.90 17.53 12.58
C ALA A 185 9.81 19.02 12.22
N LEU A 186 8.67 19.67 12.45
CA LEU A 186 8.48 21.09 12.16
C LEU A 186 9.45 22.02 12.94
N VAL A 187 9.93 21.59 14.10
CA VAL A 187 10.86 22.37 14.92
C VAL A 187 12.32 21.94 14.68
N GLY A 188 12.58 20.64 14.60
CA GLY A 188 13.92 20.09 14.61
C GLY A 188 14.54 19.84 13.24
N ASP A 189 13.73 19.39 12.28
CA ASP A 189 14.20 19.09 10.92
C ASP A 189 13.02 19.07 9.92
N PRO A 190 12.53 20.23 9.46
CA PRO A 190 11.41 20.28 8.51
C PRO A 190 11.69 19.59 7.18
N ALA A 191 12.97 19.38 6.83
CA ALA A 191 13.35 18.70 5.60
C ALA A 191 13.09 17.18 5.67
N SER A 192 13.06 16.59 6.88
CA SER A 192 12.80 15.16 7.09
C SER A 192 11.36 14.75 6.74
N LEU A 193 10.42 15.71 6.66
CA LEU A 193 9.03 15.46 6.27
C LEU A 193 8.97 14.77 4.90
N VAL A 194 9.79 15.21 3.94
CA VAL A 194 9.80 14.68 2.58
C VAL A 194 10.29 13.23 2.55
N SER A 195 11.43 12.94 3.18
CA SER A 195 11.99 11.58 3.21
C SER A 195 11.10 10.62 4.00
N THR A 196 10.44 11.10 5.05
CA THR A 196 9.52 10.28 5.84
C THR A 196 8.25 9.95 5.05
N VAL A 197 7.71 10.92 4.30
CA VAL A 197 6.58 10.69 3.38
C VAL A 197 6.96 9.68 2.29
N ASP A 198 8.14 9.81 1.69
CA ASP A 198 8.62 8.87 0.67
C ASP A 198 8.72 7.43 1.20
N GLU A 199 9.22 7.25 2.43
CA GLU A 199 9.29 5.92 3.06
C GLU A 199 7.90 5.37 3.43
N LEU A 200 6.95 6.20 3.86
CA LEU A 200 5.57 5.76 4.09
C LEU A 200 4.89 5.30 2.79
N LEU A 201 5.06 6.05 1.70
CA LEU A 201 4.52 5.69 0.39
C LEU A 201 5.10 4.36 -0.10
N LYS A 202 6.42 4.14 0.08
CA LYS A 202 7.09 2.88 -0.26
C LYS A 202 6.53 1.68 0.51
N ARG A 203 6.06 1.88 1.74
CA ARG A 203 5.43 0.85 2.58
C ARG A 203 3.94 0.64 2.31
N GLY A 204 3.35 1.45 1.43
CA GLY A 204 1.92 1.43 1.15
C GLY A 204 1.06 2.17 2.18
N GLU A 205 1.68 2.94 3.09
CA GLU A 205 1.01 3.72 4.13
C GLU A 205 0.50 5.07 3.60
N SER A 206 -0.26 5.02 2.50
CA SER A 206 -0.67 6.20 1.72
C SER A 206 -1.56 7.17 2.51
N LEU A 207 -2.43 6.67 3.39
CA LEU A 207 -3.25 7.50 4.27
C LEU A 207 -2.43 8.24 5.33
N ALA A 208 -1.38 7.60 5.85
CA ALA A 208 -0.47 8.22 6.79
C ALA A 208 0.34 9.33 6.10
N ALA A 209 0.89 9.04 4.92
CA ALA A 209 1.59 10.01 4.08
C ALA A 209 0.71 11.22 3.75
N GLN A 210 -0.53 11.00 3.27
CA GLN A 210 -1.50 12.06 2.97
C GLN A 210 -1.74 12.96 4.18
N SER A 211 -1.96 12.37 5.36
CA SER A 211 -2.21 13.12 6.60
C SER A 211 -1.05 14.03 6.98
N ILE A 212 0.19 13.54 6.84
CA ILE A 212 1.41 14.32 7.14
C ILE A 212 1.56 15.46 6.15
N ILE A 213 1.38 15.18 4.85
CA ILE A 213 1.45 16.18 3.79
C ILE A 213 0.47 17.32 4.09
N LEU A 214 -0.82 17.03 4.20
CA LEU A 214 -1.86 18.07 4.34
C LEU A 214 -1.65 18.92 5.60
N SER A 215 -1.30 18.30 6.73
CA SER A 215 -1.05 19.01 7.99
C SER A 215 0.21 19.88 7.94
N SER A 216 1.17 19.52 7.08
CA SER A 216 2.44 20.24 6.95
C SER A 216 2.36 21.45 6.02
N LEU A 217 1.47 21.44 5.03
CA LEU A 217 1.42 22.44 3.96
C LEU A 217 1.16 23.89 4.41
N ALA A 218 0.66 24.12 5.63
CA ALA A 218 0.47 25.47 6.17
C ALA A 218 1.72 26.05 6.86
N ASN A 219 2.75 25.23 7.11
CA ASN A 219 3.89 25.62 7.95
C ASN A 219 5.02 26.28 7.15
N ALA A 220 5.67 27.27 7.75
CA ALA A 220 6.85 27.90 7.18
C ALA A 220 8.07 26.95 7.22
N GLY A 221 9.03 27.14 6.32
CA GLY A 221 10.27 26.36 6.29
C GLY A 221 10.16 24.94 5.73
N VAL A 222 8.95 24.41 5.53
CA VAL A 222 8.75 23.10 4.89
C VAL A 222 8.90 23.20 3.37
N ARG A 223 9.31 22.09 2.73
CA ARG A 223 9.39 21.97 1.27
C ARG A 223 8.00 21.74 0.66
N ARG A 224 7.14 22.77 0.72
CA ARG A 224 5.71 22.70 0.38
C ARG A 224 5.42 22.10 -1.00
N GLU A 225 6.15 22.51 -2.04
CA GLU A 225 5.98 21.95 -3.40
C GLU A 225 6.29 20.45 -3.44
N GLN A 226 7.44 20.04 -2.87
CA GLN A 226 7.82 18.62 -2.84
C GLN A 226 6.80 17.76 -2.08
N LEU A 227 6.26 18.26 -0.96
CA LEU A 227 5.19 17.58 -0.23
C LEU A 227 3.90 17.51 -1.04
N PHE A 228 3.54 18.59 -1.74
CA PHE A 228 2.34 18.63 -2.58
C PHE A 228 2.43 17.67 -3.76
N GLU A 229 3.61 17.53 -4.39
CA GLU A 229 3.85 16.54 -5.43
C GLU A 229 3.52 15.12 -4.94
N ARG A 230 3.97 14.76 -3.74
CA ARG A 230 3.76 13.45 -3.11
C ARG A 230 2.31 13.19 -2.71
N LEU A 231 1.47 14.22 -2.67
CA LEU A 231 0.03 14.04 -2.50
C LEU A 231 -0.55 13.26 -3.69
N ALA A 232 -0.04 13.48 -4.91
CA ALA A 232 -0.49 12.73 -6.07
C ALA A 232 -0.13 11.24 -5.96
N ASP A 233 1.06 10.91 -5.47
CA ASP A 233 1.45 9.51 -5.21
C ASP A 233 0.58 8.88 -4.12
N ALA A 234 0.34 9.61 -3.03
CA ALA A 234 -0.53 9.15 -1.94
C ALA A 234 -1.95 8.88 -2.44
N LEU A 235 -2.50 9.76 -3.28
CA LEU A 235 -3.83 9.59 -3.88
C LEU A 235 -3.83 8.41 -4.87
N ALA A 236 -2.82 8.30 -5.74
CA ALA A 236 -2.73 7.23 -6.72
C ALA A 236 -2.72 5.84 -6.10
N ALA A 237 -2.14 5.71 -4.89
CA ALA A 237 -2.08 4.47 -4.11
C ALA A 237 -3.35 4.16 -3.28
N GLN A 238 -4.34 5.05 -3.26
CA GLN A 238 -5.59 4.87 -2.52
C GLN A 238 -6.72 4.34 -3.40
N ASN A 239 -7.71 3.71 -2.78
CA ASN A 239 -8.97 3.34 -3.42
C ASN A 239 -10.10 4.22 -2.88
N TYR A 240 -10.34 5.35 -3.54
CA TYR A 240 -11.43 6.28 -3.24
C TYR A 240 -12.25 6.57 -4.50
N ASP A 241 -13.45 7.11 -4.34
CA ASP A 241 -14.28 7.55 -5.47
C ASP A 241 -13.84 8.96 -5.93
N PRO A 242 -13.25 9.10 -7.13
CA PRO A 242 -12.79 10.40 -7.63
C PRO A 242 -13.89 11.44 -7.76
N ARG A 243 -15.14 11.00 -7.99
CA ARG A 243 -16.29 11.89 -8.16
C ARG A 243 -16.60 12.69 -6.89
N ASN A 244 -16.27 12.11 -5.74
CA ASN A 244 -16.47 12.73 -4.42
C ASN A 244 -15.21 13.41 -3.90
N PHE A 245 -14.14 13.53 -4.71
CA PHE A 245 -12.87 14.07 -4.25
C PHE A 245 -13.02 15.49 -3.71
N ALA A 246 -13.73 16.37 -4.41
CA ALA A 246 -13.93 17.77 -3.99
C ALA A 246 -14.59 17.88 -2.60
N ASP A 247 -15.53 16.99 -2.29
CA ASP A 247 -16.24 16.93 -1.01
C ASP A 247 -15.54 16.07 0.05
N SER A 248 -14.41 15.45 -0.28
CA SER A 248 -13.59 14.74 0.69
C SER A 248 -12.84 15.72 1.61
N PRO A 249 -12.41 15.29 2.81
CA PRO A 249 -11.51 16.10 3.64
C PRO A 249 -10.25 16.55 2.88
N THR A 250 -9.70 15.69 2.03
CA THR A 250 -8.52 15.99 1.21
C THR A 250 -8.82 17.04 0.14
N GLY A 251 -9.92 16.89 -0.61
CA GLY A 251 -10.30 17.86 -1.64
C GLY A 251 -10.60 19.23 -1.06
N ARG A 252 -11.28 19.30 0.09
CA ARG A 252 -11.48 20.56 0.82
C ARG A 252 -10.16 21.18 1.25
N ALA A 253 -9.22 20.39 1.78
CA ALA A 253 -7.90 20.88 2.15
C ALA A 253 -7.14 21.44 0.94
N VAL A 254 -7.15 20.73 -0.20
CA VAL A 254 -6.56 21.20 -1.47
C VAL A 254 -7.25 22.47 -1.96
N ALA A 255 -8.57 22.59 -1.83
CA ALA A 255 -9.32 23.76 -2.25
C ALA A 255 -8.94 25.04 -1.49
N THR A 256 -8.53 24.93 -0.21
CA THR A 256 -8.01 26.09 0.54
C THR A 256 -6.71 26.66 -0.04
N LEU A 257 -5.97 25.87 -0.82
CA LEU A 257 -4.70 26.27 -1.42
C LEU A 257 -4.86 26.97 -2.76
N ARG A 258 -6.08 27.10 -3.31
CA ARG A 258 -6.31 27.66 -4.66
C ARG A 258 -5.71 29.06 -4.82
N GLU A 259 -5.75 29.89 -3.78
CA GLU A 259 -5.20 31.25 -3.81
C GLU A 259 -3.78 31.33 -3.24
N ASP A 260 -3.14 30.19 -2.93
CA ASP A 260 -1.77 30.15 -2.48
C ASP A 260 -0.81 30.59 -3.61
N ALA A 261 0.10 31.51 -3.30
CA ALA A 261 1.01 32.08 -4.28
C ALA A 261 1.94 31.04 -4.95
N LYS A 262 2.27 29.93 -4.27
CA LYS A 262 3.15 28.88 -4.79
C LYS A 262 2.37 27.65 -5.26
N LEU A 263 1.35 27.25 -4.52
CA LEU A 263 0.61 26.01 -4.75
C LEU A 263 -0.73 26.20 -5.46
N GLY A 264 -1.20 27.43 -5.66
CA GLY A 264 -2.53 27.71 -6.18
C GLY A 264 -2.80 27.12 -7.55
N VAL A 265 -1.81 27.18 -8.45
CA VAL A 265 -1.90 26.55 -9.78
C VAL A 265 -1.98 25.03 -9.64
N ALA A 266 -1.07 24.42 -8.88
CA ALA A 266 -1.03 22.98 -8.63
C ALA A 266 -2.35 22.45 -8.05
N ALA A 267 -2.91 23.18 -7.07
CA ALA A 267 -4.16 22.84 -6.41
C ALA A 267 -5.36 22.92 -7.34
N ARG A 268 -5.47 23.99 -8.15
CA ARG A 268 -6.52 24.11 -9.17
C ARG A 268 -6.42 22.99 -10.20
N GLU A 269 -5.22 22.69 -10.69
CA GLU A 269 -4.97 21.61 -11.65
C GLU A 269 -5.32 20.23 -11.06
N LEU A 270 -4.95 19.97 -9.79
CA LEU A 270 -5.30 18.72 -9.11
C LEU A 270 -6.83 18.58 -8.94
N LEU A 271 -7.54 19.65 -8.59
CA LEU A 271 -9.01 19.65 -8.51
C LEU A 271 -9.66 19.48 -9.89
N ALA A 272 -9.11 20.10 -10.93
CA ALA A 272 -9.58 19.97 -12.30
C ALA A 272 -9.43 18.52 -12.80
N LEU A 273 -8.31 17.87 -12.49
CA LEU A 273 -8.08 16.46 -12.81
C LEU A 273 -9.19 15.56 -12.24
N HIS A 274 -9.66 15.82 -11.01
CA HIS A 274 -10.69 14.99 -10.37
C HIS A 274 -12.12 15.33 -10.78
N SER A 275 -12.36 16.43 -11.49
CA SER A 275 -13.70 16.89 -11.85
C SER A 275 -13.99 16.70 -13.33
N THR A 276 -13.30 17.45 -14.19
CA THR A 276 -13.50 17.44 -15.65
C THR A 276 -12.13 17.49 -16.36
N PRO A 277 -11.40 16.37 -16.43
CA PRO A 277 -10.10 16.34 -17.09
C PRO A 277 -10.26 16.53 -18.61
N SER A 278 -9.35 17.30 -19.22
CA SER A 278 -9.38 17.65 -20.65
C SER A 278 -8.83 16.58 -21.59
N GLY A 279 -8.14 15.56 -21.06
CA GLY A 279 -7.40 14.56 -21.86
C GLY A 279 -6.02 15.02 -22.32
N SER A 280 -5.68 16.31 -22.15
CA SER A 280 -4.40 16.88 -22.52
C SER A 280 -3.52 17.10 -21.28
N PRO A 281 -2.29 16.55 -21.21
CA PRO A 281 -1.37 16.86 -20.12
C PRO A 281 -0.95 18.34 -20.09
N TRP A 282 -1.06 19.05 -21.22
CA TRP A 282 -0.63 20.45 -21.37
C TRP A 282 -1.49 21.45 -20.60
N ASP A 283 -2.67 21.02 -20.14
CA ASP A 283 -3.53 21.82 -19.25
C ASP A 283 -3.11 21.73 -17.77
N TYR A 284 -2.15 20.87 -17.45
CA TYR A 284 -1.60 20.64 -16.12
C TYR A 284 -0.16 21.17 -16.04
N ARG A 285 0.02 22.45 -16.40
CA ARG A 285 1.32 23.09 -16.60
C ARG A 285 2.24 23.00 -15.39
N TRP A 286 1.69 23.09 -14.18
CA TRP A 286 2.49 22.96 -12.95
C TRP A 286 3.03 21.54 -12.79
N TRP A 287 2.21 20.55 -13.13
CA TRP A 287 2.54 19.13 -13.01
C TRP A 287 3.48 18.62 -14.10
N ILE A 288 3.51 19.24 -15.28
CA ILE A 288 4.43 18.85 -16.36
C ILE A 288 5.76 19.62 -16.35
N ARG A 289 6.06 20.35 -15.28
CA ARG A 289 7.36 21.05 -15.16
C ARG A 289 8.52 20.06 -15.22
N GLY A 290 9.44 20.28 -16.16
CA GLY A 290 10.58 19.38 -16.37
C GLY A 290 10.26 18.12 -17.18
N PHE A 291 9.03 18.00 -17.71
CA PHE A 291 8.69 17.05 -18.76
C PHE A 291 9.23 17.53 -20.10
N ASN A 292 9.76 16.59 -20.89
CA ASN A 292 10.11 16.77 -22.29
C ASN A 292 9.39 15.64 -23.03
N ASP A 293 8.60 15.99 -24.04
CA ASP A 293 7.91 15.03 -24.90
C ASP A 293 8.89 14.13 -25.67
N HIS A 294 10.10 14.62 -25.95
CA HIS A 294 11.14 13.91 -26.70
C HIS A 294 12.02 12.97 -25.85
N GLY A 295 11.62 12.63 -24.63
CA GLY A 295 12.43 11.77 -23.75
C GLY A 295 11.76 11.40 -22.42
N PRO A 296 12.35 10.51 -21.62
CA PRO A 296 11.78 10.13 -20.33
C PRO A 296 11.78 11.34 -19.38
N SER A 297 10.67 11.51 -18.66
CA SER A 297 10.56 12.48 -17.56
C SER A 297 11.70 12.32 -16.56
N LYS A 298 12.22 13.43 -16.00
CA LYS A 298 13.10 13.34 -14.84
C LYS A 298 12.34 12.63 -13.70
N PRO A 299 12.88 11.58 -13.07
CA PRO A 299 12.16 10.82 -12.04
C PRO A 299 11.64 11.70 -10.88
N ASP A 300 12.40 12.75 -10.55
CA ASP A 300 12.07 13.68 -9.47
C ASP A 300 11.15 14.84 -9.90
N SER A 301 10.74 14.90 -11.17
CA SER A 301 9.77 15.90 -11.63
C SER A 301 8.34 15.55 -11.16
N PRO A 302 7.39 16.50 -11.23
CA PRO A 302 5.99 16.20 -10.90
C PRO A 302 5.28 15.34 -11.97
N ALA A 303 5.81 15.28 -13.20
CA ALA A 303 5.12 14.65 -14.34
C ALA A 303 4.86 13.14 -14.16
N PRO A 304 5.83 12.32 -13.70
CA PRO A 304 5.58 10.91 -13.38
C PRO A 304 4.48 10.70 -12.32
N ARG A 305 4.34 11.64 -11.38
CA ARG A 305 3.32 11.56 -10.32
C ARG A 305 1.93 11.86 -10.85
N LEU A 306 1.82 12.87 -11.72
CA LEU A 306 0.58 13.14 -12.45
C LEU A 306 0.21 11.95 -13.35
N GLN A 307 1.17 11.39 -14.08
CA GLN A 307 0.97 10.20 -14.90
C GLN A 307 0.41 9.04 -14.07
N HIS A 308 1.03 8.75 -12.93
CA HIS A 308 0.61 7.67 -12.04
C HIS A 308 -0.79 7.90 -11.46
N LEU A 309 -1.08 9.12 -11.01
CA LEU A 309 -2.41 9.51 -10.52
C LEU A 309 -3.46 9.40 -11.62
N ALA A 310 -3.23 9.97 -12.80
CA ALA A 310 -4.14 9.89 -13.94
C ALA A 310 -4.41 8.43 -14.31
N GLY A 311 -3.38 7.59 -14.40
CA GLY A 311 -3.55 6.16 -14.66
C GLY A 311 -4.39 5.44 -13.59
N SER A 312 -4.22 5.80 -12.30
CA SER A 312 -5.02 5.25 -11.20
C SER A 312 -6.49 5.64 -11.31
N LEU A 313 -6.77 6.92 -11.58
CA LEU A 313 -8.12 7.44 -11.79
C LEU A 313 -8.80 6.80 -13.01
N GLY A 314 -8.08 6.68 -14.13
CA GLY A 314 -8.58 6.02 -15.34
C GLY A 314 -8.94 4.56 -15.10
N ARG A 315 -8.09 3.80 -14.39
CA ARG A 315 -8.40 2.41 -14.00
C ARG A 315 -9.60 2.34 -13.08
N TRP A 316 -9.75 3.27 -12.14
CA TRP A 316 -10.91 3.29 -11.25
C TRP A 316 -12.24 3.37 -12.02
N PHE A 317 -12.33 4.28 -13.00
CA PHE A 317 -13.52 4.42 -13.86
C PHE A 317 -13.73 3.20 -14.75
N LYS A 318 -12.65 2.66 -15.32
CA LYS A 318 -12.70 1.49 -16.20
C LYS A 318 -13.17 0.22 -15.47
N ASP A 319 -12.65 -0.04 -14.28
CA ASP A 319 -12.85 -1.33 -13.59
C ASP A 319 -14.20 -1.42 -12.85
N ARG A 320 -14.81 -0.28 -12.53
CA ARG A 320 -16.08 -0.20 -11.77
C ARG A 320 -17.26 0.29 -12.61
N GLY A 321 -16.99 0.65 -13.86
CA GLY A 321 -17.89 1.43 -14.67
C GLY A 321 -18.89 0.63 -15.51
N THR A 322 -20.09 1.17 -15.64
CA THR A 322 -20.93 1.04 -16.84
C THR A 322 -20.18 1.56 -18.07
N GLU A 323 -20.68 1.28 -19.28
CA GLU A 323 -20.12 1.82 -20.53
C GLU A 323 -19.93 3.35 -20.49
N ARG A 324 -20.88 4.06 -19.86
CA ARG A 324 -20.80 5.51 -19.62
C ARG A 324 -19.65 5.91 -18.70
N GLU A 325 -19.34 5.12 -17.69
CA GLU A 325 -18.22 5.37 -16.78
C GLU A 325 -16.87 5.01 -17.42
N VAL A 326 -16.82 3.98 -18.29
CA VAL A 326 -15.62 3.71 -19.09
C VAL A 326 -15.30 4.89 -20.01
N ALA A 327 -16.31 5.59 -20.54
CA ALA A 327 -16.10 6.83 -21.29
C ALA A 327 -15.44 7.95 -20.46
N LEU A 328 -15.68 7.99 -19.15
CA LEU A 328 -15.01 8.94 -18.24
C LEU A 328 -13.53 8.58 -18.01
N ALA A 329 -13.12 7.33 -18.24
CA ALA A 329 -11.72 6.92 -18.14
C ALA A 329 -10.83 7.49 -19.26
N VAL A 330 -11.41 7.81 -20.44
CA VAL A 330 -10.68 8.25 -21.64
C VAL A 330 -9.68 9.37 -21.34
N PRO A 331 -10.09 10.56 -20.83
CA PRO A 331 -9.17 11.67 -20.63
C PRO A 331 -8.05 11.35 -19.64
N TYR A 332 -8.29 10.51 -18.63
CA TYR A 332 -7.27 10.09 -17.69
C TYR A 332 -6.19 9.22 -18.35
N VAL A 333 -6.62 8.27 -19.16
CA VAL A 333 -5.72 7.36 -19.86
C VAL A 333 -4.96 8.08 -20.98
N GLU A 334 -5.58 9.07 -21.64
CA GLU A 334 -4.90 9.95 -22.60
C GLU A 334 -3.77 10.75 -21.93
N ILE A 335 -4.03 11.38 -20.77
CA ILE A 335 -3.01 12.09 -19.98
C ILE A 335 -1.88 11.14 -19.58
N ALA A 336 -2.22 9.97 -19.02
CA ALA A 336 -1.23 9.01 -18.56
C ALA A 336 -0.35 8.46 -19.72
N PHE A 337 -0.96 8.22 -20.89
CA PHE A 337 -0.24 7.78 -22.07
C PHE A 337 0.67 8.88 -22.63
N ALA A 338 0.17 10.11 -22.75
CA ALA A 338 0.97 11.23 -23.26
C ALA A 338 2.19 11.54 -22.38
N LEU A 339 2.07 11.33 -21.05
CA LEU A 339 3.18 11.52 -20.11
C LEU A 339 4.19 10.36 -20.09
N SER A 340 3.93 9.24 -20.79
CA SER A 340 4.94 8.20 -21.02
C SER A 340 6.07 8.65 -21.97
N GLY A 341 5.90 9.78 -22.67
CA GLY A 341 6.87 10.35 -23.61
C GLY A 341 7.18 9.45 -24.80
N ASP A 342 8.30 9.68 -25.47
CA ASP A 342 8.76 8.89 -26.62
C ASP A 342 9.09 7.42 -26.31
N SER A 343 9.29 7.07 -25.04
CA SER A 343 9.43 5.67 -24.65
C SER A 343 8.07 4.99 -24.72
N ILE A 344 7.80 4.27 -25.80
CA ILE A 344 6.55 3.53 -25.94
C ILE A 344 6.44 2.51 -24.82
N GLU A 345 5.55 2.81 -23.88
CA GLU A 345 5.20 1.92 -22.80
C GLU A 345 4.02 1.03 -23.27
N PRO A 346 4.26 -0.26 -23.57
CA PRO A 346 3.22 -1.13 -24.16
C PRO A 346 1.99 -1.28 -23.26
N ARG A 347 2.13 -1.12 -21.94
CA ARG A 347 1.00 -1.18 -21.00
C ARG A 347 0.11 0.06 -21.08
N ALA A 348 0.70 1.25 -21.10
CA ALA A 348 -0.06 2.50 -21.28
C ALA A 348 -0.77 2.52 -22.65
N PHE A 349 -0.07 2.07 -23.70
CA PHE A 349 -0.66 1.89 -25.03
C PHE A 349 -1.86 0.93 -25.01
N LEU A 350 -1.69 -0.24 -24.38
CA LEU A 350 -2.75 -1.24 -24.25
C LEU A 350 -3.97 -0.69 -23.49
N GLU A 351 -3.74 0.04 -22.40
CA GLU A 351 -4.82 0.68 -21.64
C GLU A 351 -5.60 1.67 -22.50
N LEU A 352 -4.91 2.52 -23.26
CA LEU A 352 -5.55 3.49 -24.16
C LEU A 352 -6.34 2.81 -25.28
N ALA A 353 -5.74 1.82 -25.94
CA ALA A 353 -6.42 1.04 -26.97
C ALA A 353 -7.67 0.33 -26.43
N THR A 354 -7.59 -0.21 -25.21
CA THR A 354 -8.73 -0.87 -24.55
C THR A 354 -9.88 0.11 -24.32
N VAL A 355 -9.60 1.31 -23.79
CA VAL A 355 -10.63 2.30 -23.50
C VAL A 355 -11.24 2.87 -24.80
N TYR A 356 -10.44 3.15 -25.83
CA TYR A 356 -10.97 3.57 -27.13
C TYR A 356 -11.88 2.51 -27.76
N SER A 357 -11.50 1.24 -27.69
CA SER A 357 -12.32 0.13 -28.17
C SER A 357 -13.65 0.03 -27.40
N ALA A 358 -13.58 0.05 -26.07
CA ALA A 358 -14.76 -0.05 -25.20
C ALA A 358 -15.72 1.14 -25.34
N THR A 359 -15.25 2.28 -25.86
CA THR A 359 -16.06 3.51 -26.05
C THR A 359 -16.40 3.76 -27.51
N GLY A 360 -16.16 2.80 -28.41
CA GLY A 360 -16.51 2.91 -29.83
C GLY A 360 -15.69 3.93 -30.63
N ARG A 361 -14.55 4.40 -30.10
CA ARG A 361 -13.70 5.43 -30.74
C ARG A 361 -12.78 4.82 -31.81
N ARG A 362 -13.37 4.26 -32.87
CA ARG A 362 -12.62 3.56 -33.93
C ARG A 362 -11.61 4.44 -34.65
N ASP A 363 -11.92 5.71 -34.92
CA ASP A 363 -10.98 6.63 -35.57
C ASP A 363 -9.73 6.87 -34.72
N LYS A 364 -9.91 6.97 -33.40
CA LYS A 364 -8.80 7.11 -32.45
C LYS A 364 -7.97 5.83 -32.35
N LEU A 365 -8.59 4.64 -32.44
CA LEU A 365 -7.85 3.38 -32.56
C LEU A 365 -7.00 3.33 -33.83
N LEU A 366 -7.55 3.76 -34.96
CA LEU A 366 -6.83 3.80 -36.23
C LEU A 366 -5.65 4.77 -36.17
N GLN A 367 -5.87 5.98 -35.63
CA GLN A 367 -4.81 6.95 -35.39
C GLN A 367 -3.70 6.35 -34.52
N LEU A 368 -4.07 5.80 -33.35
CA LEU A 368 -3.16 5.18 -32.40
C LEU A 368 -2.36 4.03 -33.04
N SER A 369 -3.01 3.20 -33.84
CA SER A 369 -2.36 2.12 -34.59
C SER A 369 -1.36 2.65 -35.61
N ASN A 370 -1.74 3.65 -36.41
CA ASN A 370 -0.89 4.20 -37.47
C ASN A 370 0.37 4.85 -36.91
N GLU A 371 0.24 5.53 -35.78
CA GLU A 371 1.33 6.28 -35.15
C GLU A 371 2.33 5.36 -34.42
N TYR A 372 1.84 4.38 -33.66
CA TYR A 372 2.68 3.66 -32.70
C TYR A 372 3.00 2.22 -33.06
N THR A 373 2.38 1.62 -34.08
CA THR A 373 2.64 0.22 -34.44
C THR A 373 4.10 -0.04 -34.80
N LEU A 374 4.70 0.81 -35.66
CA LEU A 374 6.10 0.67 -36.05
C LEU A 374 7.02 0.75 -34.82
N PRO A 375 6.96 1.80 -33.99
CA PRO A 375 7.84 1.87 -32.83
C PRO A 375 7.52 0.81 -31.75
N LEU A 376 6.29 0.29 -31.63
CA LEU A 376 5.99 -0.94 -30.86
C LEU A 376 6.75 -2.17 -31.40
N PHE A 377 6.86 -2.35 -32.72
CA PHE A 377 7.68 -3.42 -33.29
C PHE A 377 9.18 -3.22 -33.02
N HIS A 378 9.67 -1.98 -33.02
CA HIS A 378 11.04 -1.69 -32.60
C HIS A 378 11.28 -2.09 -31.14
N GLY A 379 10.44 -1.61 -30.21
CA GLY A 379 10.54 -1.97 -28.79
C GLY A 379 10.42 -3.48 -28.55
N LYS A 380 9.55 -4.16 -29.32
CA LYS A 380 9.45 -5.62 -29.30
C LYS A 380 10.77 -6.30 -29.68
N ARG A 381 11.47 -5.84 -30.73
CA ARG A 381 12.77 -6.40 -31.13
C ARG A 381 13.83 -6.22 -30.03
N GLU A 382 13.85 -5.08 -29.36
CA GLU A 382 14.74 -4.86 -28.20
C GLU A 382 14.41 -5.82 -27.04
N ALA A 383 13.13 -6.06 -26.77
CA ALA A 383 12.70 -7.01 -25.74
C ALA A 383 13.15 -8.45 -26.05
N TYR A 384 13.13 -8.86 -27.32
CA TYR A 384 13.68 -10.15 -27.75
C TYR A 384 15.19 -10.25 -27.51
N ARG A 385 15.97 -9.26 -27.93
CA ARG A 385 17.43 -9.23 -27.69
C ARG A 385 17.77 -9.26 -26.19
N ARG A 386 16.99 -8.56 -25.36
CA ARG A 386 17.16 -8.60 -23.91
C ARG A 386 16.87 -9.99 -23.34
N ALA A 387 15.77 -10.62 -23.76
CA ALA A 387 15.39 -11.95 -23.29
C ALA A 387 16.44 -13.02 -23.63
N GLU A 388 17.12 -12.91 -24.78
CA GLU A 388 18.22 -13.80 -25.15
C GLU A 388 19.37 -13.77 -24.14
N SER A 389 19.67 -12.59 -23.60
CA SER A 389 20.76 -12.40 -22.63
C SER A 389 20.36 -12.62 -21.16
N THR A 390 19.08 -12.40 -20.81
CA THR A 390 18.63 -12.35 -19.40
C THR A 390 17.61 -13.42 -19.03
N GLY A 391 16.97 -14.05 -20.02
CA GLY A 391 15.78 -14.88 -19.81
C GLY A 391 14.52 -14.09 -19.40
N ASP A 392 14.53 -12.75 -19.44
CA ASP A 392 13.36 -11.93 -19.09
C ASP A 392 12.40 -11.79 -20.28
N TYR A 393 11.33 -12.59 -20.25
CA TYR A 393 10.27 -12.58 -21.27
C TYR A 393 9.17 -11.54 -21.01
N ARG A 394 9.27 -10.71 -19.97
CA ARG A 394 8.18 -9.78 -19.60
C ARG A 394 7.95 -8.70 -20.66
N GLY A 395 9.03 -8.13 -21.19
CA GLY A 395 8.92 -7.14 -22.27
C GLY A 395 8.26 -7.74 -23.53
N ILE A 396 8.65 -8.97 -23.90
CA ILE A 396 8.06 -9.69 -25.04
C ILE A 396 6.55 -9.85 -24.84
N TYR A 397 6.13 -10.30 -23.65
CA TYR A 397 4.73 -10.43 -23.30
C TYR A 397 3.98 -9.10 -23.45
N ASP A 398 4.48 -8.03 -22.83
CA ASP A 398 3.79 -6.73 -22.81
C ASP A 398 3.64 -6.15 -24.24
N PHE A 399 4.68 -6.21 -25.09
CA PHE A 399 4.59 -5.74 -26.49
C PHE A 399 3.64 -6.57 -27.35
N HIS A 400 3.66 -7.90 -27.21
CA HIS A 400 2.74 -8.77 -27.95
C HIS A 400 1.29 -8.56 -27.51
N MET A 401 1.04 -8.30 -26.23
CA MET A 401 -0.29 -7.95 -25.73
C MET A 401 -0.79 -6.63 -26.34
N ALA A 402 0.05 -5.60 -26.37
CA ALA A 402 -0.28 -4.31 -26.95
C ALA A 402 -0.64 -4.42 -28.44
N LEU A 403 0.24 -5.05 -29.25
CA LEU A 403 0.02 -5.26 -30.68
C LEU A 403 -1.18 -6.18 -30.96
N GLY A 404 -1.34 -7.26 -30.19
CA GLY A 404 -2.44 -8.20 -30.35
C GLY A 404 -3.80 -7.57 -30.02
N ALA A 405 -3.86 -6.71 -29.01
CA ALA A 405 -5.07 -5.99 -28.66
C ALA A 405 -5.47 -4.99 -29.75
N ILE A 406 -4.55 -4.13 -30.21
CA ILE A 406 -4.89 -3.12 -31.23
C ILE A 406 -5.33 -3.77 -32.55
N TYR A 407 -4.64 -4.83 -33.01
CA TYR A 407 -5.07 -5.56 -34.19
C TYR A 407 -6.41 -6.25 -34.01
N GLY A 408 -6.66 -6.84 -32.83
CA GLY A 408 -7.96 -7.46 -32.57
C GLY A 408 -9.10 -6.43 -32.53
N TYR A 409 -8.89 -5.26 -31.94
CA TYR A 409 -9.89 -4.19 -31.94
C TYR A 409 -10.14 -3.59 -33.32
N LEU A 410 -9.13 -3.58 -34.19
CA LEU A 410 -9.27 -3.20 -35.60
C LEU A 410 -9.77 -4.33 -36.50
N GLU A 411 -10.04 -5.51 -35.93
CA GLU A 411 -10.50 -6.73 -36.61
C GLU A 411 -9.51 -7.28 -37.65
N GLN A 412 -8.21 -7.05 -37.42
CA GLN A 412 -7.12 -7.59 -38.23
C GLN A 412 -6.75 -8.99 -37.72
N TRP A 413 -7.64 -9.95 -37.93
CA TRP A 413 -7.54 -11.31 -37.38
C TRP A 413 -6.40 -12.13 -38.00
N THR A 414 -6.25 -12.03 -39.32
CA THR A 414 -5.25 -12.70 -40.16
C THR A 414 -4.90 -11.80 -41.35
N ASP A 415 -3.75 -12.01 -41.99
CA ASP A 415 -3.42 -11.34 -43.25
C ASP A 415 -4.17 -11.93 -44.45
N ARG A 416 -4.27 -11.15 -45.53
CA ARG A 416 -4.73 -11.58 -46.87
C ARG A 416 -3.75 -12.63 -47.43
N GLY A 417 -3.94 -13.89 -47.07
CA GLY A 417 -3.08 -15.00 -47.52
C GLY A 417 -3.06 -16.23 -46.60
N GLY A 418 -3.75 -16.19 -45.45
CA GLY A 418 -3.95 -17.38 -44.61
C GLY A 418 -2.74 -17.81 -43.76
N GLY A 419 -1.64 -17.04 -43.76
CA GLY A 419 -0.44 -17.30 -42.95
C GLY A 419 -0.41 -16.54 -41.61
N GLU A 420 0.30 -17.09 -40.62
CA GLU A 420 0.58 -16.47 -39.32
C GLU A 420 1.63 -15.35 -39.46
N GLN A 421 1.20 -14.19 -39.94
CA GLN A 421 2.06 -13.02 -40.12
C GLN A 421 2.16 -12.17 -38.84
N PRO A 422 3.28 -11.46 -38.63
CA PRO A 422 3.49 -10.58 -37.48
C PRO A 422 2.45 -9.46 -37.32
N THR A 423 1.67 -9.14 -38.35
CA THR A 423 0.66 -8.06 -38.37
C THR A 423 -0.76 -8.53 -38.09
N SER A 424 -0.92 -9.68 -37.42
CA SER A 424 -2.25 -10.24 -37.08
C SER A 424 -2.50 -10.34 -35.58
N ALA A 425 -3.76 -10.19 -35.18
CA ALA A 425 -4.20 -10.37 -33.79
C ALA A 425 -3.89 -11.78 -33.28
N ILE A 426 -4.14 -12.81 -34.10
CA ILE A 426 -3.89 -14.22 -33.74
C ILE A 426 -2.42 -14.43 -33.39
N PHE A 427 -1.50 -14.06 -34.30
CA PHE A 427 -0.07 -14.25 -34.09
C PHE A 427 0.40 -13.55 -32.82
N GLN A 428 0.02 -12.28 -32.64
CA GLN A 428 0.50 -11.46 -31.53
C GLN A 428 -0.03 -11.99 -30.19
N LEU A 429 -1.31 -12.33 -30.08
CA LEU A 429 -1.89 -12.86 -28.84
C LEU A 429 -1.41 -14.28 -28.52
N GLN A 430 -1.18 -15.14 -29.51
CA GLN A 430 -0.55 -16.45 -29.29
C GLN A 430 0.87 -16.30 -28.75
N ARG A 431 1.65 -15.36 -29.30
CA ARG A 431 3.01 -15.08 -28.83
C ARG A 431 3.03 -14.46 -27.43
N ALA A 432 2.05 -13.62 -27.08
CA ALA A 432 1.85 -13.18 -25.70
C ALA A 432 1.61 -14.39 -24.76
N ARG A 433 0.71 -15.32 -25.13
CA ARG A 433 0.48 -16.55 -24.34
C ARG A 433 1.74 -17.41 -24.20
N TRP A 434 2.52 -17.52 -25.26
CA TRP A 434 3.81 -18.22 -25.21
C TRP A 434 4.79 -17.54 -24.24
N ALA A 435 4.94 -16.22 -24.32
CA ALA A 435 5.81 -15.47 -23.43
C ALA A 435 5.35 -15.57 -21.96
N ALA A 436 4.05 -15.50 -21.69
CA ALA A 436 3.48 -15.73 -20.35
C ALA A 436 3.83 -17.13 -19.81
N ARG A 437 3.77 -18.18 -20.66
CA ARG A 437 4.21 -19.53 -20.27
C ARG A 437 5.71 -19.57 -19.97
N LYS A 438 6.55 -18.93 -20.79
CA LYS A 438 8.00 -18.82 -20.52
C LYS A 438 8.33 -18.15 -19.20
N ILE A 439 7.64 -17.06 -18.86
CA ILE A 439 7.78 -16.41 -17.54
C ILE A 439 7.41 -17.39 -16.41
N ASN A 440 6.35 -18.17 -16.62
CA ASN A 440 5.78 -19.05 -15.61
C ASN A 440 6.51 -20.40 -15.44
N GLU A 441 7.33 -20.83 -16.40
CA GLU A 441 8.05 -22.12 -16.40
C GLU A 441 8.93 -22.28 -15.15
N ASN A 442 9.56 -21.19 -14.70
CA ASN A 442 10.48 -21.20 -13.56
C ASN A 442 9.88 -20.67 -12.26
N LEU A 443 8.55 -20.45 -12.21
CA LEU A 443 7.87 -19.88 -11.05
C LEU A 443 7.01 -20.94 -10.33
N PRO A 444 7.01 -20.98 -8.98
CA PRO A 444 6.07 -21.80 -8.21
C PRO A 444 4.61 -21.51 -8.60
N ALA A 445 3.71 -22.50 -8.50
CA ALA A 445 2.32 -22.39 -8.96
C ALA A 445 1.50 -21.30 -8.23
N ASP A 446 1.87 -21.01 -7.00
CA ASP A 446 1.30 -20.00 -6.10
C ASP A 446 2.02 -18.64 -6.16
N SER A 447 3.10 -18.53 -6.94
CA SER A 447 3.84 -17.28 -7.06
C SER A 447 2.96 -16.15 -7.61
N LYS A 448 2.94 -15.03 -6.89
CA LYS A 448 2.26 -13.79 -7.31
C LYS A 448 2.91 -13.13 -8.53
N GLN A 449 4.11 -13.57 -8.91
CA GLN A 449 4.82 -13.08 -10.09
C GLN A 449 4.39 -13.78 -11.38
N ARG A 450 3.61 -14.88 -11.28
CA ARG A 450 3.09 -15.57 -12.45
C ARG A 450 2.23 -14.64 -13.29
N VAL A 451 2.40 -14.71 -14.59
CA VAL A 451 1.62 -13.95 -15.57
C VAL A 451 0.44 -14.80 -16.02
N ILE A 452 -0.75 -14.34 -15.69
CA ILE A 452 -2.01 -14.90 -16.20
C ILE A 452 -2.51 -13.96 -17.29
N VAL A 453 -2.68 -14.48 -18.51
CA VAL A 453 -3.14 -13.68 -19.65
C VAL A 453 -4.56 -13.16 -19.39
N PRO A 454 -4.86 -11.85 -19.46
CA PRO A 454 -6.17 -11.32 -19.13
C PRO A 454 -7.33 -11.98 -19.88
N ALA A 455 -8.49 -12.12 -19.23
CA ALA A 455 -9.70 -12.71 -19.82
C ALA A 455 -10.11 -12.01 -21.12
N ALA A 456 -10.01 -10.68 -21.19
CA ALA A 456 -10.30 -9.90 -22.38
C ALA A 456 -9.41 -10.29 -23.59
N ALA A 457 -8.14 -10.60 -23.36
CA ALA A 457 -7.23 -11.03 -24.43
C ALA A 457 -7.51 -12.47 -24.88
N ILE A 458 -7.91 -13.36 -23.96
CA ILE A 458 -8.39 -14.70 -24.30
C ILE A 458 -9.65 -14.59 -25.16
N GLN A 459 -10.60 -13.74 -24.77
CA GLN A 459 -11.81 -13.49 -25.54
C GLN A 459 -11.50 -12.96 -26.95
N LEU A 460 -10.57 -12.01 -27.06
CA LEU A 460 -10.18 -11.43 -28.33
C LEU A 460 -9.55 -12.47 -29.27
N LEU A 461 -8.68 -13.34 -28.75
CA LEU A 461 -8.07 -14.43 -29.52
C LEU A 461 -9.09 -15.51 -29.90
N ALA A 462 -10.01 -15.87 -28.99
CA ALA A 462 -11.08 -16.81 -29.26
C ALA A 462 -12.01 -16.30 -30.38
N THR A 463 -12.37 -15.01 -30.31
CA THR A 463 -13.15 -14.32 -31.36
C THR A 463 -12.39 -14.34 -32.68
N ALA A 464 -11.08 -14.10 -32.68
CA ALA A 464 -10.26 -14.16 -33.89
C ALA A 464 -10.28 -15.55 -34.55
N TYR A 465 -10.21 -16.63 -33.76
CA TYR A 465 -10.36 -17.99 -34.26
C TYR A 465 -11.75 -18.27 -34.83
N GLU A 466 -12.82 -17.85 -34.13
CA GLU A 466 -14.19 -18.00 -34.61
C GLU A 466 -14.41 -17.28 -35.95
N ARG A 467 -13.92 -16.03 -36.07
CA ARG A 467 -13.99 -15.22 -37.31
C ARG A 467 -13.18 -15.80 -38.46
N THR A 468 -12.23 -16.68 -38.18
CA THR A 468 -11.40 -17.37 -39.17
C THR A 468 -11.77 -18.85 -39.35
N ASN A 469 -12.98 -19.25 -38.93
CA ASN A 469 -13.51 -20.62 -39.01
C ASN A 469 -12.66 -21.68 -38.29
N ARG A 470 -11.95 -21.29 -37.22
CA ARG A 470 -11.14 -22.16 -36.36
C ARG A 470 -11.84 -22.44 -35.03
N THR A 471 -13.11 -22.88 -35.07
CA THR A 471 -13.94 -23.08 -33.87
C THR A 471 -13.29 -24.00 -32.84
N ASP A 472 -12.66 -25.08 -33.28
CA ASP A 472 -11.95 -26.01 -32.39
C ASP A 472 -10.83 -25.31 -31.60
N ASP A 473 -10.08 -24.41 -32.22
CA ASP A 473 -8.99 -23.67 -31.56
C ASP A 473 -9.54 -22.65 -30.56
N SER A 474 -10.68 -22.02 -30.87
CA SER A 474 -11.39 -21.15 -29.92
C SER A 474 -11.81 -21.91 -28.66
N LEU A 475 -12.47 -23.05 -28.82
CA LEU A 475 -12.94 -23.84 -27.67
C LEU A 475 -11.79 -24.39 -26.85
N LYS A 476 -10.75 -24.95 -27.47
CA LYS A 476 -9.54 -25.42 -26.78
C LYS A 476 -8.88 -24.30 -25.97
N LEU A 477 -8.73 -23.12 -26.58
CA LEU A 477 -8.20 -21.93 -25.90
C LEU A 477 -9.03 -21.57 -24.64
N ARG A 478 -10.36 -21.55 -24.76
CA ARG A 478 -11.27 -21.24 -23.64
C ARG A 478 -11.18 -22.28 -22.52
N ILE A 479 -11.13 -23.55 -22.87
CA ILE A 479 -10.98 -24.67 -21.92
C ILE A 479 -9.65 -24.55 -21.17
N ASP A 480 -8.53 -24.38 -21.87
CA ASP A 480 -7.21 -24.23 -21.27
C ASP A 480 -7.17 -23.07 -20.26
N ALA A 481 -7.70 -21.92 -20.68
CA ALA A 481 -7.72 -20.72 -19.85
C ALA A 481 -8.66 -20.85 -18.64
N ALA A 482 -9.80 -21.54 -18.79
CA ALA A 482 -10.70 -21.83 -17.68
C ALA A 482 -10.04 -22.79 -16.66
N ASN A 483 -9.36 -23.83 -17.13
CA ASN A 483 -8.66 -24.79 -16.27
C ASN A 483 -7.53 -24.13 -15.47
N GLU A 484 -6.81 -23.17 -16.05
CA GLU A 484 -5.78 -22.39 -15.33
C GLU A 484 -6.37 -21.58 -14.16
N ARG A 485 -7.65 -21.19 -14.25
CA ARG A 485 -8.32 -20.30 -13.29
C ARG A 485 -9.20 -21.02 -12.29
N VAL A 486 -9.72 -22.20 -12.61
CA VAL A 486 -10.80 -22.84 -11.85
C VAL A 486 -10.45 -23.11 -10.38
N GLY A 487 -9.16 -23.32 -10.06
CA GLY A 487 -8.70 -23.47 -8.69
C GLY A 487 -8.53 -22.15 -7.91
N LYS A 488 -8.37 -21.02 -8.62
CA LYS A 488 -8.09 -19.70 -8.04
C LYS A 488 -9.32 -18.78 -8.01
N SER A 489 -10.12 -18.82 -9.06
CA SER A 489 -11.36 -18.05 -9.19
C SER A 489 -12.32 -18.78 -10.14
N PRO A 490 -13.24 -19.59 -9.60
CA PRO A 490 -14.26 -20.29 -10.39
C PRO A 490 -15.09 -19.33 -11.25
N LYS A 491 -15.40 -18.13 -10.71
CA LYS A 491 -16.11 -17.07 -11.44
C LYS A 491 -15.35 -16.62 -12.69
N LEU A 492 -14.06 -16.29 -12.57
CA LEU A 492 -13.24 -15.90 -13.73
C LEU A 492 -13.05 -17.05 -14.73
N ALA A 493 -12.95 -18.29 -14.23
CA ALA A 493 -12.91 -19.46 -15.10
C ALA A 493 -14.18 -19.59 -15.94
N TYR A 494 -15.34 -19.34 -15.32
CA TYR A 494 -16.64 -19.34 -16.00
C TYR A 494 -16.74 -18.23 -17.05
N GLU A 495 -16.34 -16.99 -16.70
CA GLU A 495 -16.36 -15.85 -17.61
C GLU A 495 -15.56 -16.09 -18.89
N VAL A 496 -14.37 -16.67 -18.76
CA VAL A 496 -13.51 -17.01 -19.91
C VAL A 496 -14.10 -18.14 -20.74
N LEU A 497 -14.65 -19.17 -20.09
CA LEU A 497 -15.22 -20.33 -20.77
C LEU A 497 -16.47 -19.95 -21.58
N MET A 498 -17.32 -19.10 -21.01
CA MET A 498 -18.65 -18.78 -21.55
C MET A 498 -18.73 -17.47 -22.34
N SER A 499 -17.61 -16.81 -22.61
CA SER A 499 -17.58 -15.57 -23.41
C SER A 499 -18.41 -14.41 -22.81
N GLY A 500 -18.49 -14.32 -21.48
CA GLY A 500 -19.28 -13.28 -20.81
C GLY A 500 -20.77 -13.33 -21.17
N LYS A 501 -21.25 -12.39 -22.01
CA LYS A 501 -22.68 -12.23 -22.36
C LYS A 501 -23.12 -12.88 -23.68
N GLN A 502 -22.20 -13.32 -24.54
CA GLN A 502 -22.54 -13.94 -25.82
C GLN A 502 -22.41 -15.47 -25.76
N PRO A 503 -23.39 -16.24 -26.26
CA PRO A 503 -23.27 -17.69 -26.33
C PRO A 503 -22.09 -18.11 -27.20
N VAL A 504 -21.29 -19.06 -26.71
CA VAL A 504 -20.22 -19.68 -27.49
C VAL A 504 -20.85 -20.68 -28.47
N ASP A 505 -20.65 -20.47 -29.76
CA ASP A 505 -21.14 -21.41 -30.80
C ASP A 505 -20.24 -22.66 -30.86
N VAL A 506 -20.78 -23.78 -30.39
CA VAL A 506 -20.11 -25.10 -30.42
C VAL A 506 -20.55 -25.98 -31.60
N SER A 507 -21.47 -25.50 -32.44
CA SER A 507 -22.10 -26.31 -33.50
C SER A 507 -21.11 -26.73 -34.59
N ARG A 508 -20.14 -25.86 -34.89
CA ARG A 508 -19.08 -26.09 -35.87
C ARG A 508 -17.85 -26.81 -35.30
N ALA A 509 -17.84 -27.09 -34.00
CA ALA A 509 -16.72 -27.79 -33.36
C ALA A 509 -16.78 -29.29 -33.61
N SER A 510 -15.61 -29.92 -33.68
CA SER A 510 -15.49 -31.38 -33.76
C SER A 510 -16.11 -32.06 -32.52
N PRO A 511 -16.64 -33.30 -32.65
CA PRO A 511 -17.29 -34.00 -31.55
C PRO A 511 -16.43 -34.12 -30.29
N ALA A 512 -15.13 -34.36 -30.45
CA ALA A 512 -14.19 -34.48 -29.34
C ALA A 512 -14.05 -33.16 -28.56
N VAL A 513 -13.86 -32.04 -29.26
CA VAL A 513 -13.71 -30.73 -28.61
C VAL A 513 -15.01 -30.28 -27.95
N ARG A 514 -16.17 -30.63 -28.54
CA ARG A 514 -17.48 -30.36 -27.94
C ARG A 514 -17.65 -31.09 -26.61
N ALA A 515 -17.31 -32.39 -26.57
CA ALA A 515 -17.33 -33.18 -25.34
C ALA A 515 -16.39 -32.61 -24.26
N ASP A 516 -15.18 -32.18 -24.64
CA ASP A 516 -14.24 -31.54 -23.71
C ASP A 516 -14.78 -30.21 -23.17
N PHE A 517 -15.44 -29.41 -24.02
CA PHE A 517 -16.06 -28.15 -23.63
C PHE A 517 -17.20 -28.37 -22.64
N GLU A 518 -18.10 -29.32 -22.90
CA GLU A 518 -19.20 -29.69 -22.00
C GLU A 518 -18.68 -30.18 -20.63
N LYS A 519 -17.62 -30.99 -20.65
CA LYS A 519 -16.95 -31.45 -19.42
C LYS A 519 -16.35 -30.30 -18.63
N ALA A 520 -15.65 -29.37 -19.28
CA ALA A 520 -15.10 -28.17 -18.66
C ALA A 520 -16.21 -27.30 -18.06
N GLN A 521 -17.31 -27.11 -18.79
CA GLN A 521 -18.47 -26.34 -18.35
C GLN A 521 -19.10 -26.95 -17.09
N ALA A 522 -19.31 -28.27 -17.06
CA ALA A 522 -19.83 -28.97 -15.90
C ALA A 522 -18.89 -28.90 -14.68
N ASN A 523 -17.57 -28.91 -14.88
CA ASN A 523 -16.59 -28.77 -13.80
C ASN A 523 -16.59 -27.34 -13.21
N VAL A 524 -16.54 -26.32 -14.07
CA VAL A 524 -16.54 -24.92 -13.62
C VAL A 524 -17.86 -24.58 -12.91
N LYS A 525 -19.00 -25.02 -13.46
CA LYS A 525 -20.33 -24.80 -12.84
C LYS A 525 -20.40 -25.42 -11.44
N ARG A 526 -19.91 -26.66 -11.28
CA ARG A 526 -19.85 -27.35 -9.96
C ARG A 526 -18.98 -26.67 -8.91
N ARG A 527 -18.02 -25.83 -9.33
CA ARG A 527 -17.12 -25.11 -8.42
C ARG A 527 -17.53 -23.65 -8.20
N THR A 528 -18.51 -23.17 -8.95
CA THR A 528 -19.02 -21.79 -8.88
C THR A 528 -20.32 -21.72 -8.07
N LEU A 529 -21.15 -22.76 -8.15
CA LEU A 529 -22.26 -23.05 -7.23
C LEU A 529 -21.69 -23.66 -5.94
#